data_AF-A0A7S1CVL3-F1
#
_entry.id   AF-A0A7S1CVL3-F1
#
_cell.length_a   1.000
_cell.length_b   1.000
_cell.length_c   1.000
_cell.angle_alpha   90.00
_cell.angle_beta   90.00
_cell.angle_gamma   90.00
#
_symmetry.space_group_name_H-M   'P 1'
#
loop_
_entity.id
_entity.type
_entity.pdbx_description
1 polymer ?
#
loop_
_entity_poly.entity_id
_entity_poly.type
_entity_poly.pdbx_seq_one_letter_code
_entity_poly.pdbx_strand_id
1 'polypeptide(L)'
;GFSLHYLIHFFSFIKYHGNRWLLGHTHVLIGWMFNVSFSLALVYGSTWLVVHVAPEAAGAGVSEVMAYLNGCDIPNILTLKTLVVKFLSAALAVGSGLPVGPEGPMVHIGAIMAAGLSQGHSTHLGWDSGLLRRFQNPKDKRDFVTAGAAVGVATAFSAPVGGLLFMFEEVASFWQQSLGWQIFFACMVSVLTADTLHS
;
A
#
# COMPACT_ATOMS: atom_id res chain seq x y z
N GLY A 1 4.16 -2.87 4.74
CA GLY A 1 3.42 -3.47 5.87
C GLY A 1 3.69 -2.70 7.14
N PHE A 2 4.74 -3.06 7.89
CA PHE A 2 5.05 -2.57 9.24
C PHE A 2 4.69 -1.09 9.51
N SER A 3 5.30 -0.14 8.79
CA SER A 3 5.11 1.29 9.05
C SER A 3 3.66 1.76 8.87
N LEU A 4 2.90 1.14 7.96
CA LEU A 4 1.49 1.45 7.75
C LEU A 4 0.66 1.00 8.96
N HIS A 5 0.85 -0.24 9.41
CA HIS A 5 0.17 -0.78 10.59
C HIS A 5 0.54 0.00 11.86
N TYR A 6 1.81 0.39 12.01
CA TYR A 6 2.25 1.23 13.13
C TYR A 6 1.49 2.56 13.18
N LEU A 7 1.33 3.22 12.04
CA LEU A 7 0.65 4.51 11.94
C LEU A 7 -0.87 4.39 12.17
N ILE A 8 -1.48 3.32 11.67
CA ILE A 8 -2.89 2.97 11.96
C ILE A 8 -3.09 2.70 13.45
N HIS A 9 -2.19 1.92 14.06
CA HIS A 9 -2.24 1.60 15.48
C HIS A 9 -2.06 2.85 16.33
N PHE A 10 -1.16 3.76 15.95
CA PHE A 10 -0.97 5.04 16.63
C PHE A 10 -2.25 5.88 16.66
N PHE A 11 -2.90 6.10 15.51
CA PHE A 11 -4.16 6.86 15.47
C PHE A 11 -5.30 6.16 16.21
N SER A 12 -5.40 4.84 16.05
CA SER A 12 -6.40 4.04 16.75
C SER A 12 -6.19 4.07 18.26
N PHE A 13 -4.94 4.00 18.73
CA PHE A 13 -4.58 4.07 20.13
C PHE A 13 -5.03 5.41 20.73
N ILE A 14 -4.72 6.54 20.09
CA ILE A 14 -5.17 7.86 20.55
C ILE A 14 -6.69 7.92 20.64
N LYS A 15 -7.40 7.47 19.60
CA LYS A 15 -8.87 7.49 19.54
C LYS A 15 -9.49 6.66 20.66
N TYR A 16 -9.10 5.38 20.76
CA TYR A 16 -9.73 4.44 21.69
C TYR A 16 -9.30 4.67 23.13
N HIS A 17 -8.03 5.04 23.38
CA HIS A 17 -7.57 5.36 24.71
C HIS A 17 -8.24 6.64 25.24
N GLY A 18 -8.27 7.71 24.42
CA GLY A 18 -8.95 8.95 24.77
C GLY A 18 -10.45 8.75 25.00
N ASN A 19 -11.11 7.99 24.13
CA ASN A 19 -12.54 7.69 24.28
C ASN A 19 -12.83 6.87 25.54
N ARG A 20 -12.03 5.84 25.84
CA ARG A 20 -12.19 5.04 27.08
C ARG A 20 -11.97 5.89 28.34
N TRP A 21 -10.97 6.78 28.32
CA TRP A 21 -10.72 7.68 29.44
C TRP A 21 -11.90 8.64 29.68
N LEU A 22 -12.45 9.23 28.61
CA LEU A 22 -13.63 10.11 28.68
C LEU A 22 -14.87 9.37 29.20
N LEU A 23 -15.12 8.15 28.72
CA LEU A 23 -16.25 7.34 29.18
C LEU A 23 -16.14 6.94 30.67
N GLY A 24 -14.92 6.83 31.20
CA GLY A 24 -14.69 6.52 32.61
C GLY A 24 -14.85 7.71 33.56
N HIS A 25 -14.68 8.94 33.09
CA HIS A 25 -14.67 10.16 33.93
C HIS A 25 -15.84 11.12 33.66
N THR A 26 -16.56 10.98 32.54
CA THR A 26 -17.58 11.93 32.08
C THR A 26 -18.84 11.23 31.54
N HIS A 27 -19.86 12.01 31.17
CA HIS A 27 -21.08 11.48 30.56
C HIS A 27 -20.81 10.84 29.18
N VAL A 28 -21.55 9.76 28.89
CA VAL A 28 -21.46 8.98 27.64
C VAL A 28 -21.55 9.86 26.39
N LEU A 29 -22.35 10.92 26.43
CA LEU A 29 -22.52 11.87 25.32
C LEU A 29 -21.19 12.54 24.91
N ILE A 30 -20.35 12.90 25.88
CA ILE A 30 -19.07 13.58 25.61
C ILE A 30 -18.09 12.61 24.92
N GLY A 31 -18.01 11.37 25.39
CA GLY A 31 -17.22 10.32 24.73
C GLY A 31 -17.69 10.06 23.29
N TRP A 32 -19.01 9.98 23.09
CA TRP A 32 -19.58 9.80 21.74
C TRP A 32 -19.23 10.96 20.80
N MET A 33 -19.39 12.20 21.25
CA MET A 33 -19.04 13.40 20.47
C MET A 33 -17.53 13.45 20.14
N PHE A 34 -16.67 13.08 21.09
CA PHE A 34 -15.23 12.96 20.85
C PHE A 34 -14.92 11.92 19.77
N ASN A 35 -15.48 10.71 19.88
CA ASN A 35 -15.22 9.65 18.90
C ASN A 35 -15.70 10.04 17.49
N VAL A 36 -16.89 10.66 17.38
CA VAL A 36 -17.42 11.11 16.08
C VAL A 36 -16.55 12.23 15.49
N SER A 37 -16.24 13.26 16.28
CA SER A 37 -15.41 14.39 15.80
C SER A 37 -14.01 13.96 15.39
N PHE A 38 -13.36 13.09 16.17
CA PHE A 38 -12.03 12.55 15.85
C PHE A 38 -12.06 11.72 14.57
N SER A 39 -13.07 10.85 14.41
CA SER A 39 -13.22 10.03 13.20
C SER A 39 -13.48 10.89 11.96
N LEU A 40 -14.33 11.92 12.07
CA LEU A 40 -14.59 12.87 10.99
C LEU A 40 -13.34 13.65 10.60
N ALA A 41 -12.53 14.09 11.56
CA ALA A 41 -11.28 14.80 11.28
C ALA A 41 -10.29 13.93 10.49
N LEU A 42 -10.14 12.65 10.86
CA LEU A 42 -9.26 11.72 10.14
C LEU A 42 -9.78 11.41 8.71
N VAL A 43 -11.08 11.18 8.55
CA VAL A 43 -11.69 10.94 7.23
C VAL A 43 -11.57 12.18 6.34
N TYR A 44 -11.77 13.37 6.90
CA TYR A 44 -11.58 14.63 6.20
C TYR A 44 -10.13 14.79 5.73
N GLY A 45 -9.15 14.53 6.60
CA GLY A 45 -7.73 14.56 6.23
C GLY A 45 -7.37 13.57 5.12
N SER A 46 -7.89 12.33 5.22
CA SER A 46 -7.70 11.30 4.19
C SER A 46 -8.27 11.73 2.84
N THR A 47 -9.52 12.20 2.84
CA THR A 47 -10.22 12.65 1.63
C THR A 47 -9.55 13.88 1.02
N TRP A 48 -9.14 14.84 1.86
CA TRP A 48 -8.48 16.06 1.41
C TRP A 48 -7.18 15.75 0.66
N LEU A 49 -6.35 14.85 1.21
CA LEU A 49 -5.12 14.39 0.57
C LEU A 49 -5.39 13.74 -0.80
N VAL A 50 -6.38 12.86 -0.90
CA VAL A 50 -6.69 12.17 -2.17
C VAL A 50 -7.25 13.16 -3.18
N VAL A 51 -8.25 13.97 -2.81
CA VAL A 51 -8.94 14.85 -3.76
C VAL A 51 -8.04 15.99 -4.26
N HIS A 52 -7.22 16.59 -3.39
CA HIS A 52 -6.45 17.78 -3.76
C HIS A 52 -5.02 17.46 -4.19
N VAL A 53 -4.40 16.39 -3.67
CA VAL A 53 -3.00 16.07 -3.96
C VAL A 53 -2.90 15.05 -5.09
N ALA A 54 -3.45 13.84 -4.93
CA ALA A 54 -3.34 12.77 -5.93
C ALA A 54 -4.66 11.98 -6.04
N PRO A 55 -5.54 12.31 -6.99
CA PRO A 55 -6.81 11.60 -7.17
C PRO A 55 -6.61 10.14 -7.59
N GLU A 56 -5.49 9.82 -8.25
CA GLU A 56 -5.07 8.45 -8.60
C GLU A 56 -4.84 7.54 -7.38
N ALA A 57 -4.72 8.13 -6.18
CA ALA A 57 -4.62 7.40 -4.93
C ALA A 57 -5.99 7.02 -4.34
N ALA A 58 -7.10 7.28 -5.04
CA ALA A 58 -8.41 6.83 -4.60
C ALA A 58 -8.51 5.29 -4.58
N GLY A 59 -9.40 4.76 -3.74
CA GLY A 59 -9.69 3.32 -3.67
C GLY A 59 -8.50 2.43 -3.28
N ALA A 60 -8.67 1.12 -3.48
CA ALA A 60 -7.65 0.12 -3.13
C ALA A 60 -6.40 0.22 -4.03
N GLY A 61 -6.54 0.52 -5.32
CA GLY A 61 -5.42 0.52 -6.28
C GLY A 61 -5.15 -0.82 -6.95
N VAL A 62 -5.86 -1.89 -6.56
CA VAL A 62 -5.67 -3.23 -7.15
C VAL A 62 -6.10 -3.23 -8.62
N SER A 63 -7.29 -2.70 -8.92
CA SER A 63 -7.82 -2.56 -10.28
C SER A 63 -6.88 -1.78 -11.22
N GLU A 64 -6.19 -0.78 -10.70
CA GLU A 64 -5.30 0.09 -11.45
C GLU A 64 -3.98 -0.62 -11.77
N VAL A 65 -3.43 -1.37 -10.81
CA VAL A 65 -2.30 -2.27 -11.03
C VAL A 65 -2.69 -3.35 -12.04
N MET A 66 -3.89 -3.90 -11.94
CA MET A 66 -4.40 -4.89 -12.88
C MET A 66 -4.54 -4.35 -14.29
N ALA A 67 -5.10 -3.16 -14.44
CA ALA A 67 -5.20 -2.49 -15.73
C ALA A 67 -3.80 -2.23 -16.33
N TYR A 68 -2.85 -1.77 -15.52
CA TYR A 68 -1.45 -1.58 -15.96
C TYR A 68 -0.80 -2.86 -16.45
N LEU A 69 -0.97 -3.97 -15.71
CA LEU A 69 -0.38 -5.25 -16.06
C LEU A 69 -1.02 -5.88 -17.30
N ASN A 70 -2.30 -5.59 -17.54
CA ASN A 70 -3.02 -5.91 -18.79
C ASN A 70 -2.63 -4.99 -19.98
N GLY A 71 -1.75 -4.01 -19.77
CA GLY A 71 -1.25 -3.13 -20.83
C GLY A 71 -2.02 -1.83 -21.01
N CYS A 72 -2.99 -1.52 -20.13
CA CYS A 72 -3.63 -0.20 -20.12
C CYS A 72 -2.72 0.82 -19.44
N ASP A 73 -2.31 1.85 -20.18
CA ASP A 73 -1.52 2.94 -19.61
C ASP A 73 -2.43 3.93 -18.87
N ILE A 74 -2.39 3.87 -17.53
CA ILE A 74 -3.09 4.84 -16.68
C ILE A 74 -2.07 5.89 -16.24
N PRO A 75 -2.33 7.19 -16.47
CA PRO A 75 -1.37 8.21 -16.11
C PRO A 75 -1.15 8.28 -14.60
N ASN A 76 0.10 8.49 -14.19
CA ASN A 76 0.51 8.79 -12.82
C ASN A 76 0.24 7.73 -11.72
N ILE A 77 -0.26 6.54 -12.04
CA ILE A 77 -0.53 5.49 -11.02
C ILE A 77 0.74 5.02 -10.30
N LEU A 78 1.86 4.89 -11.02
CA LEU A 78 3.13 4.37 -10.50
C LEU A 78 4.10 5.47 -10.02
N THR A 79 3.57 6.61 -9.56
CA THR A 79 4.38 7.77 -9.17
C THR A 79 4.64 7.79 -7.66
N LEU A 80 5.80 8.32 -7.25
CA LEU A 80 6.14 8.54 -5.83
C LEU A 80 5.09 9.42 -5.11
N LYS A 81 4.50 10.38 -5.82
CA LYS A 81 3.41 11.21 -5.31
C LYS A 81 2.20 10.35 -4.89
N THR A 82 1.79 9.43 -5.76
CA THR A 82 0.68 8.49 -5.52
C THR A 82 1.01 7.54 -4.37
N LEU A 83 2.26 7.08 -4.25
CA LEU A 83 2.74 6.26 -3.13
C LEU A 83 2.50 6.95 -1.79
N VAL A 84 3.00 8.19 -1.64
CA VAL A 84 2.94 8.94 -0.38
C VAL A 84 1.49 9.26 -0.01
N VAL A 85 0.70 9.73 -0.97
CA VAL A 85 -0.72 10.04 -0.74
C VAL A 85 -1.50 8.78 -0.36
N LYS A 86 -1.33 7.67 -1.08
CA LYS A 86 -2.02 6.40 -0.80
C LYS A 86 -1.63 5.81 0.55
N PHE A 87 -0.35 5.89 0.94
CA PHE A 87 0.11 5.45 2.26
C PHE A 87 -0.55 6.25 3.40
N LEU A 88 -0.51 7.58 3.32
CA LEU A 88 -1.07 8.44 4.36
C LEU A 88 -2.61 8.38 4.40
N SER A 89 -3.26 8.42 3.24
CA SER A 89 -4.73 8.39 3.16
C SER A 89 -5.28 7.05 3.67
N ALA A 90 -4.64 5.92 3.34
CA ALA A 90 -5.02 4.61 3.85
C ALA A 90 -4.89 4.53 5.37
N ALA A 91 -3.79 5.03 5.94
CA ALA A 91 -3.59 5.00 7.38
C ALA A 91 -4.62 5.83 8.15
N LEU A 92 -4.96 7.03 7.64
CA LEU A 92 -5.99 7.89 8.21
C LEU A 92 -7.39 7.29 8.07
N ALA A 93 -7.71 6.67 6.92
CA ALA A 93 -9.01 6.06 6.67
C ALA A 93 -9.24 4.82 7.54
N VAL A 94 -8.24 3.95 7.70
CA VAL A 94 -8.36 2.79 8.59
C VAL A 94 -8.36 3.23 10.06
N GLY A 95 -7.50 4.18 10.44
CA GLY A 95 -7.44 4.71 11.81
C GLY A 95 -8.73 5.41 12.27
N SER A 96 -9.49 6.00 11.34
CA SER A 96 -10.80 6.60 11.65
C SER A 96 -11.86 5.56 12.04
N GLY A 97 -11.68 4.29 11.68
CA GLY A 97 -12.64 3.22 11.91
C GLY A 97 -13.70 3.09 10.82
N LEU A 98 -13.44 3.63 9.63
CA LEU A 98 -14.23 3.35 8.44
C LEU A 98 -14.16 1.83 8.13
N PRO A 99 -15.21 1.19 7.58
CA PRO A 99 -15.19 -0.24 7.24
C PRO A 99 -14.32 -0.53 6.00
N VAL A 100 -13.02 -0.26 6.12
CA VAL A 100 -12.00 -0.43 5.08
C VAL A 100 -10.74 -1.05 5.70
N GLY A 101 -9.96 -1.75 4.88
CA GLY A 101 -8.71 -2.40 5.30
C GLY A 101 -7.48 -1.83 4.59
N PRO A 102 -6.28 -1.98 5.19
CA PRO A 102 -5.02 -1.57 4.56
C PRO A 102 -4.54 -2.53 3.46
N GLU A 103 -5.12 -3.74 3.38
CA GLU A 103 -4.61 -4.82 2.53
C GLU A 103 -4.65 -4.49 1.04
N GLY A 104 -5.73 -3.85 0.56
CA GLY A 104 -5.84 -3.43 -0.83
C GLY A 104 -4.77 -2.40 -1.23
N PRO A 105 -4.65 -1.27 -0.51
CA PRO A 105 -3.58 -0.28 -0.71
C PRO A 105 -2.16 -0.87 -0.68
N MET A 106 -1.91 -1.91 0.11
CA MET A 106 -0.58 -2.54 0.19
C MET A 106 -0.13 -3.17 -1.13
N VAL A 107 -1.06 -3.71 -1.92
CA VAL A 107 -0.76 -4.26 -3.26
C VAL A 107 -0.24 -3.14 -4.17
N HIS A 108 -0.95 -2.01 -4.21
CA HIS A 108 -0.57 -0.88 -5.06
C HIS A 108 0.73 -0.22 -4.58
N ILE A 109 0.91 -0.06 -3.26
CA ILE A 109 2.16 0.46 -2.68
C ILE A 109 3.34 -0.43 -3.08
N GLY A 110 3.20 -1.77 -3.00
CA GLY A 110 4.22 -2.72 -3.45
C GLY A 110 4.55 -2.59 -4.93
N ALA A 111 3.54 -2.47 -5.78
CA ALA A 111 3.67 -2.24 -7.22
C ALA A 111 4.44 -0.93 -7.53
N ILE A 112 4.10 0.18 -6.87
CA ILE A 112 4.76 1.48 -7.09
C ILE A 112 6.23 1.43 -6.64
N MET A 113 6.51 0.81 -5.49
CA MET A 113 7.90 0.67 -5.01
C MET A 113 8.75 -0.17 -5.96
N ALA A 114 8.21 -1.29 -6.46
CA ALA A 114 8.94 -2.13 -7.41
C ALA A 114 9.11 -1.45 -8.78
N ALA A 115 8.11 -0.69 -9.24
CA ALA A 115 8.24 0.15 -10.43
C ALA A 115 9.39 1.16 -10.28
N GLY A 116 9.43 1.89 -9.17
CA GLY A 116 10.48 2.88 -8.90
C GLY A 116 11.87 2.24 -8.77
N LEU A 117 11.95 1.10 -8.07
CA LEU A 117 13.20 0.36 -7.90
C LEU A 117 13.73 -0.16 -9.24
N SER A 118 12.88 -0.70 -10.11
CA SER A 118 13.29 -1.25 -11.42
C SER A 118 13.96 -0.21 -12.32
N GLN A 119 13.53 1.04 -12.23
CA GLN A 119 14.02 2.11 -13.10
C GLN A 119 15.35 2.69 -12.63
N GLY A 120 15.68 2.55 -11.33
CA GLY A 120 16.95 3.00 -10.74
C GLY A 120 17.22 4.50 -10.83
N HIS A 121 16.23 5.28 -11.26
CA HIS A 121 16.26 6.73 -11.31
C HIS A 121 14.99 7.28 -10.67
N SER A 122 15.12 8.39 -9.95
CA SER A 122 13.98 9.14 -9.46
C SER A 122 13.88 10.44 -10.24
N THR A 123 12.90 10.51 -11.15
CA THR A 123 12.61 11.70 -11.95
C THR A 123 12.33 12.92 -11.07
N HIS A 124 11.84 12.71 -9.85
CA HIS A 124 11.53 13.77 -8.89
C HIS A 124 12.72 14.17 -8.00
N LEU A 125 13.60 13.23 -7.65
CA LEU A 125 14.77 13.52 -6.79
C LEU A 125 16.04 13.85 -7.60
N GLY A 126 15.97 13.80 -8.94
CA GLY A 126 17.11 14.08 -9.82
C GLY A 126 18.27 13.11 -9.65
N TRP A 127 17.98 11.90 -9.13
CA TRP A 127 18.98 10.89 -8.78
C TRP A 127 18.94 9.77 -9.80
N ASP A 128 20.07 9.46 -10.42
CA ASP A 128 20.25 8.30 -11.31
C ASP A 128 21.39 7.46 -10.75
N SER A 129 21.06 6.22 -10.35
CA SER A 129 22.04 5.29 -9.81
C SER A 129 22.92 4.65 -10.90
N GLY A 130 22.52 4.71 -12.18
CA GLY A 130 23.22 4.11 -13.32
C GLY A 130 23.32 2.56 -13.31
N LEU A 131 23.19 1.93 -12.15
CA LEU A 131 23.36 0.49 -11.90
C LEU A 131 22.25 -0.37 -12.52
N LEU A 132 21.03 0.16 -12.61
CA LEU A 132 19.85 -0.58 -13.07
C LEU A 132 19.42 -0.22 -14.49
N ARG A 133 20.30 0.42 -15.28
CA ARG A 133 19.99 0.85 -16.65
C ARG A 133 19.55 -0.31 -17.56
N ARG A 134 20.02 -1.53 -17.27
CA ARG A 134 19.62 -2.76 -17.98
C ARG A 134 18.12 -3.08 -17.83
N PHE A 135 17.51 -2.72 -16.71
CA PHE A 135 16.12 -3.05 -16.37
C PHE A 135 15.13 -1.93 -16.71
N GLN A 136 15.57 -0.89 -17.41
CA GLN A 136 14.73 0.22 -17.89
C GLN A 136 13.84 -0.15 -19.10
N ASN A 137 13.65 -1.45 -19.36
CA ASN A 137 12.76 -1.95 -20.39
C ASN A 137 11.32 -2.02 -19.86
N PRO A 138 10.28 -1.64 -20.64
CA PRO A 138 8.88 -1.85 -20.26
C PRO A 138 8.55 -3.29 -19.85
N LYS A 139 9.19 -4.30 -20.46
CA LYS A 139 9.01 -5.71 -20.05
C LYS A 139 9.48 -5.94 -18.62
N ASP A 140 10.73 -5.57 -18.33
CA ASP A 140 11.32 -5.78 -17.00
C ASP A 140 10.57 -4.96 -15.95
N LYS A 141 10.20 -3.71 -16.26
CA LYS A 141 9.37 -2.87 -15.40
C LYS A 141 8.06 -3.59 -15.04
N ARG A 142 7.39 -4.22 -16.00
CA ARG A 142 6.17 -4.99 -15.77
C ARG A 142 6.41 -6.20 -14.86
N ASP A 143 7.50 -6.93 -15.07
CA ASP A 143 7.87 -8.08 -14.25
C ASP A 143 8.19 -7.67 -12.79
N PHE A 144 8.86 -6.53 -12.59
CA PHE A 144 9.06 -5.94 -11.27
C PHE A 144 7.75 -5.48 -10.63
N VAL A 145 6.86 -4.82 -11.36
CA VAL A 145 5.55 -4.40 -10.85
C VAL A 145 4.72 -5.62 -10.42
N THR A 146 4.74 -6.69 -11.22
CA THR A 146 4.10 -7.98 -10.88
C THR A 146 4.68 -8.53 -9.58
N ALA A 147 6.00 -8.56 -9.44
CA ALA A 147 6.66 -9.01 -8.21
C ALA A 147 6.30 -8.14 -7.00
N GLY A 148 6.28 -6.81 -7.17
CA GLY A 148 5.93 -5.85 -6.12
C GLY A 148 4.48 -5.98 -5.64
N ALA A 149 3.55 -6.19 -6.56
CA ALA A 149 2.15 -6.47 -6.24
C ALA A 149 2.00 -7.79 -5.46
N ALA A 150 2.66 -8.86 -5.91
CA ALA A 150 2.69 -10.15 -5.20
C ALA A 150 3.22 -10.01 -3.77
N VAL A 151 4.33 -9.28 -3.62
CA VAL A 151 4.96 -8.98 -2.33
C VAL A 151 4.02 -8.16 -1.45
N GLY A 152 3.30 -7.18 -2.01
CA GLY A 152 2.28 -6.42 -1.30
C GLY A 152 1.22 -7.33 -0.70
N VAL A 153 0.64 -8.23 -1.50
CA VAL A 153 -0.34 -9.24 -1.05
C VAL A 153 0.26 -10.18 -0.01
N ALA A 154 1.47 -10.70 -0.25
CA ALA A 154 2.13 -11.60 0.68
C ALA A 154 2.35 -10.95 2.05
N THR A 155 2.78 -9.68 2.09
CA THR A 155 2.96 -8.94 3.35
C THR A 155 1.66 -8.53 4.03
N ALA A 156 0.58 -8.36 3.27
CA ALA A 156 -0.76 -8.05 3.77
C ALA A 156 -1.35 -9.24 4.52
N PHE A 157 -1.28 -10.44 3.91
CA PHE A 157 -1.91 -11.64 4.44
C PHE A 157 -0.95 -12.61 5.14
N SER A 158 0.32 -12.23 5.28
CA SER A 158 1.41 -13.11 5.78
C SER A 158 1.44 -14.47 5.04
N ALA A 159 1.15 -14.44 3.75
CA ALA A 159 0.92 -15.62 2.92
C ALA A 159 1.75 -15.54 1.63
N PRO A 160 3.01 -16.01 1.62
CA PRO A 160 3.90 -15.85 0.47
C PRO A 160 3.42 -16.62 -0.77
N VAL A 161 2.87 -17.82 -0.58
CA VAL A 161 2.24 -18.60 -1.65
C VAL A 161 0.98 -17.90 -2.16
N GLY A 162 0.18 -17.33 -1.26
CA GLY A 162 -1.04 -16.59 -1.62
C GLY A 162 -0.75 -15.38 -2.50
N GLY A 163 0.29 -14.61 -2.19
CA GLY A 163 0.72 -13.49 -3.03
C GLY A 163 1.16 -13.91 -4.44
N LEU A 164 1.87 -15.04 -4.55
CA LEU A 164 2.24 -15.61 -5.86
C LEU A 164 1.02 -16.08 -6.65
N LEU A 165 0.11 -16.83 -6.00
CA LEU A 165 -1.12 -17.34 -6.61
C LEU A 165 -2.04 -16.22 -7.07
N PHE A 166 -2.15 -15.15 -6.28
CA PHE A 166 -2.92 -13.97 -6.66
C PHE A 166 -2.43 -13.37 -7.99
N MET A 167 -1.10 -13.26 -8.17
CA MET A 167 -0.55 -12.78 -9.43
C MET A 167 -0.75 -13.78 -10.59
N PHE A 168 -0.78 -15.08 -10.31
CA PHE A 168 -1.11 -16.08 -11.33
C PHE A 168 -2.55 -15.96 -11.81
N GLU A 169 -3.50 -15.78 -10.89
CA GLU A 169 -4.92 -15.69 -11.18
C GLU A 169 -5.26 -14.40 -11.94
N GLU A 170 -4.71 -13.28 -11.48
CA GLU A 170 -5.13 -11.98 -11.94
C GLU A 170 -4.36 -11.52 -13.20
N VAL A 171 -3.06 -11.80 -13.30
CA VAL A 171 -2.16 -11.16 -14.28
C VAL A 171 -1.70 -12.08 -15.41
N ALA A 172 -1.67 -13.40 -15.22
CA ALA A 172 -0.98 -14.28 -16.15
C ALA A 172 -1.87 -14.78 -17.29
N SER A 173 -1.65 -14.28 -18.52
CA SER A 173 -2.04 -15.02 -19.74
C SER A 173 -0.95 -16.02 -20.18
N PHE A 174 0.33 -15.69 -19.92
CA PHE A 174 1.48 -16.55 -20.17
C PHE A 174 2.54 -16.33 -19.07
N TRP A 175 3.12 -17.42 -18.55
CA TRP A 175 4.02 -17.36 -17.41
C TRP A 175 5.42 -17.92 -17.70
N GLN A 176 6.44 -17.24 -17.19
CA GLN A 176 7.82 -17.71 -17.23
C GLN A 176 8.21 -18.32 -15.87
N GLN A 177 8.56 -19.60 -15.86
CA GLN A 177 8.85 -20.34 -14.61
C GLN A 177 9.95 -19.69 -13.76
N SER A 178 10.96 -19.09 -14.40
CA SER A 178 12.03 -18.37 -13.70
C SER A 178 11.52 -17.16 -12.92
N LEU A 179 10.56 -16.41 -13.47
CA LEU A 179 9.96 -15.25 -12.82
C LEU A 179 9.15 -15.68 -11.59
N GLY A 180 8.39 -16.78 -11.69
CA GLY A 180 7.62 -17.27 -10.54
C GLY A 180 8.48 -17.68 -9.35
N TRP A 181 9.64 -18.29 -9.59
CA TRP A 181 10.60 -18.57 -8.51
C TRP A 181 11.16 -17.31 -7.88
N GLN A 182 11.44 -16.27 -8.67
CA GLN A 182 11.92 -14.98 -8.17
C GLN A 182 10.85 -14.26 -7.34
N ILE A 183 9.60 -14.24 -7.81
CA ILE A 183 8.47 -13.66 -7.09
C ILE A 183 8.23 -14.41 -5.78
N PHE A 184 8.22 -15.75 -5.82
CA PHE A 184 8.06 -16.58 -4.63
C PHE A 184 9.12 -16.27 -3.57
N PHE A 185 10.39 -16.21 -4.00
CA PHE A 185 11.50 -15.85 -3.12
C PHE A 185 11.33 -14.44 -2.53
N ALA A 186 10.95 -13.45 -3.36
CA ALA A 186 10.69 -12.09 -2.89
C ALA A 186 9.56 -12.03 -1.86
N CYS A 187 8.47 -12.79 -2.05
CA CYS A 187 7.37 -12.90 -1.10
C CYS A 187 7.80 -13.55 0.22
N MET A 188 8.65 -14.59 0.19
CA MET A 188 9.16 -15.20 1.42
C MET A 188 10.04 -14.22 2.21
N VAL A 189 10.94 -13.50 1.52
CA VAL A 189 11.81 -12.50 2.14
C VAL A 189 10.97 -11.37 2.75
N SER A 190 9.93 -10.91 2.05
CA SER A 190 9.09 -9.83 2.54
C SER A 190 8.28 -10.21 3.78
N VAL A 191 7.72 -11.42 3.83
CA VAL A 191 7.00 -11.95 5.00
C VAL A 191 7.95 -12.14 6.17
N LEU A 192 9.12 -12.76 5.95
CA LEU A 192 10.13 -12.92 7.00
C LEU A 192 10.61 -11.57 7.55
N THR A 193 10.77 -10.57 6.68
CA THR A 193 11.13 -9.21 7.10
C THR A 193 10.01 -8.57 7.92
N ALA A 194 8.74 -8.76 7.52
CA ALA A 194 7.60 -8.24 8.26
C ALA A 194 7.48 -8.90 9.65
N ASP A 195 7.66 -10.22 9.74
CA ASP A 195 7.60 -10.97 10.99
C ASP A 195 8.73 -10.58 11.94
N THR A 196 9.95 -10.45 11.44
CA THR A 196 11.11 -10.00 12.25
C THR A 196 11.02 -8.56 12.74
N LEU A 197 10.28 -7.70 12.02
CA LEU A 197 9.99 -6.34 12.47
C LEU A 197 8.85 -6.30 13.51
N HIS A 198 7.98 -7.30 13.53
CA HIS A 198 6.89 -7.41 14.52
C HIS A 198 7.31 -8.10 15.82
N SER A 199 8.33 -8.97 15.79
CA SER A 199 8.90 -9.65 16.96
C SER A 199 9.69 -8.72 17.87
#